data_AF-A0AAW4NQB0-F1
#
_entry.id   AF-A0AAW4NQB0-F1
#
_cell.length_a   1.000
_cell.length_b   1.000
_cell.length_c   1.000
_cell.angle_alpha   90.00
_cell.angle_beta   90.00
_cell.angle_gamma   90.00
#
_symmetry.space_group_name_H-M   'P 1'
#
loop_
_entity.id
_entity.type
_entity.pdbx_description
1 polymer ?
#
loop_
_entity_poly.entity_id
_entity_poly.type
_entity_poly.pdbx_seq_one_letter_code
_entity_poly.pdbx_strand_id
1 'polypeptide(L)' 'MKQNTKQELSYFRLKLRSYMSEHHPERLHDTEFITTRADMALTAYCDAVAQGFSHLEAESIASEVLYQGLHFS' A
#
# COMPACT_ATOMS: atom_id res chain seq x y z
N MET A 1 21.36 -1.19 -0.72
CA MET A 1 20.06 -1.69 -0.23
C MET A 1 18.99 -1.35 -1.27
N LYS A 2 18.56 -2.30 -2.11
CA LYS A 2 17.51 -2.08 -3.14
C LYS A 2 16.54 -3.27 -3.30
N GLN A 3 16.70 -4.35 -2.53
CA GLN A 3 15.88 -5.57 -2.69
C GLN A 3 14.56 -5.50 -1.92
N ASN A 4 14.55 -4.90 -0.72
CA ASN A 4 13.33 -4.80 0.10
C ASN A 4 12.26 -3.97 -0.58
N THR A 5 12.60 -2.85 -1.22
CA THR A 5 11.62 -1.94 -1.86
C THR A 5 10.77 -2.61 -2.94
N LYS A 6 11.32 -3.59 -3.69
CA LYS A 6 10.55 -4.32 -4.71
C LYS A 6 9.60 -5.36 -4.08
N GLN A 7 10.02 -5.99 -2.98
CA GLN A 7 9.18 -6.92 -2.23
C GLN A 7 8.05 -6.18 -1.52
N GLU A 8 8.35 -5.07 -0.84
CA GLU A 8 7.36 -4.19 -0.19
C GLU A 8 6.35 -3.63 -1.21
N LEU A 9 6.80 -3.22 -2.40
CA LEU A 9 5.89 -2.79 -3.46
C LEU A 9 4.93 -3.91 -3.88
N SER A 10 5.47 -5.12 -4.05
CA SER A 10 4.69 -6.30 -4.43
C SER A 10 3.68 -6.65 -3.33
N TYR A 11 4.07 -6.46 -2.07
CA TYR A 11 3.22 -6.65 -0.90
C TYR A 11 2.04 -5.66 -0.88
N PHE A 12 2.30 -4.35 -0.97
CA PHE A 12 1.22 -3.35 -0.95
C PHE A 12 0.27 -3.48 -2.15
N ARG A 13 0.78 -3.81 -3.34
CA ARG A 13 -0.06 -4.10 -4.52
C ARG A 13 -0.97 -5.30 -4.29
N LEU A 14 -0.44 -6.39 -3.74
CA LEU A 14 -1.22 -7.59 -3.45
C LEU A 14 -2.30 -7.30 -2.42
N LYS A 15 -1.94 -6.61 -1.33
CA LYS A 15 -2.84 -6.24 -0.22
C LYS A 15 -4.01 -5.37 -0.71
N LEU A 16 -3.74 -4.40 -1.58
CA LEU A 16 -4.77 -3.54 -2.16
C LEU A 16 -5.70 -4.28 -3.13
N ARG A 17 -5.15 -5.15 -3.98
CA ARG A 17 -5.96 -5.95 -4.92
C ARG A 17 -6.90 -6.92 -4.20
N SER A 18 -6.44 -7.53 -3.11
CA SER A 18 -7.29 -8.39 -2.26
C SER A 18 -8.48 -7.59 -1.72
N TYR A 19 -8.20 -6.42 -1.14
CA TYR A 19 -9.24 -5.54 -0.60
C TYR A 19 -10.25 -5.08 -1.67
N MET A 20 -9.77 -4.68 -2.85
CA MET A 20 -10.64 -4.30 -3.97
C MET A 20 -11.50 -5.46 -4.46
N SER A 21 -10.96 -6.66 -4.53
CA SER A 21 -11.73 -7.83 -4.97
C SER A 21 -12.91 -8.12 -4.05
N GLU A 22 -12.82 -7.75 -2.77
CA GLU A 22 -13.86 -7.97 -1.76
C GLU A 22 -14.86 -6.81 -1.69
N HIS A 23 -14.38 -5.56 -1.83
CA HIS A 23 -15.19 -4.36 -1.54
C HIS A 23 -15.49 -3.46 -2.75
N HIS A 24 -14.62 -3.46 -3.78
CA HIS A 24 -14.71 -2.55 -4.94
C HIS A 24 -14.28 -3.28 -6.24
N PRO A 25 -14.94 -4.38 -6.63
CA PRO A 25 -14.52 -5.20 -7.76
C PRO A 25 -14.46 -4.43 -9.09
N GLU A 26 -15.28 -3.39 -9.24
CA GLU A 26 -15.28 -2.49 -10.40
C GLU A 26 -13.97 -1.70 -10.55
N ARG A 27 -13.27 -1.44 -9.44
CA ARG A 27 -11.97 -0.73 -9.42
C ARG A 27 -10.78 -1.67 -9.54
N LEU A 28 -10.98 -2.99 -9.50
CA LEU A 28 -9.90 -3.98 -9.59
C LEU A 28 -9.14 -3.93 -10.93
N HIS A 29 -9.81 -3.45 -11.98
CA HIS A 29 -9.25 -3.29 -13.32
C HIS A 29 -8.48 -1.97 -13.50
N ASP A 30 -8.58 -1.04 -12.54
CA ASP A 30 -7.86 0.22 -12.57
C ASP A 30 -6.40 0.02 -12.13
N THR A 31 -5.60 -0.46 -13.07
CA THR A 31 -4.19 -0.74 -12.84
C THR A 31 -3.37 0.50 -12.49
N GLU A 32 -3.76 1.68 -12.98
CA GLU A 32 -3.10 2.94 -12.68
C GLU A 32 -3.38 3.37 -11.23
N PHE A 33 -4.63 3.27 -10.79
CA PHE A 33 -5.01 3.50 -9.40
C PHE A 33 -4.29 2.55 -8.45
N ILE A 34 -4.28 1.24 -8.74
CA ILE A 34 -3.60 0.24 -7.90
C ILE A 34 -2.09 0.53 -7.80
N THR A 35 -1.46 0.85 -8.93
CA THR A 35 -0.03 1.15 -9.00
C THR A 35 0.30 2.38 -8.17
N THR A 36 -0.41 3.48 -8.42
CA THR A 36 -0.22 4.76 -7.74
C THR A 36 -0.40 4.62 -6.23
N ARG A 37 -1.45 3.92 -5.79
CA ARG A 37 -1.75 3.72 -4.37
C ARG A 37 -0.72 2.87 -3.67
N ALA A 38 -0.24 1.81 -4.30
CA ALA A 38 0.82 0.98 -3.74
C ALA A 38 2.16 1.72 -3.68
N ASP A 39 2.48 2.56 -4.67
CA ASP A 39 3.69 3.39 -4.67
C ASP A 39 3.64 4.45 -3.54
N MET A 40 2.47 5.06 -3.30
CA MET A 40 2.25 5.96 -2.15
C MET A 40 2.43 5.25 -0.81
N ALA A 41 1.84 4.07 -0.64
CA ALA A 41 1.98 3.28 0.59
C ALA A 41 3.44 2.87 0.84
N LEU A 42 4.14 2.45 -0.22
CA LEU A 42 5.57 2.15 -0.13
C LEU A 42 6.40 3.36 0.28
N THR A 43 6.09 4.54 -0.27
CA THR A 43 6.78 5.78 0.10
C THR A 43 6.58 6.08 1.58
N ALA A 44 5.34 6.00 2.07
CA ALA A 44 5.02 6.21 3.49
C ALA A 44 5.73 5.20 4.40
N TYR A 45 5.80 3.93 3.98
CA TYR A 45 6.55 2.90 4.69
C TYR A 45 8.04 3.24 4.77
N CYS A 46 8.66 3.59 3.64
CA CYS A 46 10.07 3.94 3.58
C CYS A 46 10.39 5.18 4.43
N ASP A 47 9.52 6.18 4.39
CA ASP A 47 9.67 7.40 5.19
C ASP A 47 9.55 7.10 6.69
N ALA A 48 8.62 6.24 7.10
CA ALA A 48 8.48 5.81 8.49
C ALA A 48 9.71 5.02 8.97
N VAL A 49 10.20 4.06 8.16
CA VAL A 49 11.43 3.34 8.49
C VAL A 49 12.63 4.28 8.59
N ALA A 50 12.74 5.28 7.70
CA ALA A 50 13.81 6.28 7.74
C ALA A 50 13.73 7.20 8.98
N GLN A 51 12.53 7.41 9.51
CA GLN A 51 12.29 8.16 10.75
C GLN A 51 12.54 7.32 12.02
N GLY A 52 12.85 6.03 11.89
CA GLY A 52 13.17 5.14 13.01
C GLY A 52 11.99 4.36 13.58
N PHE A 53 10.83 4.39 12.92
CA PHE A 53 9.69 3.54 13.31
C PHE A 53 10.01 2.06 13.06
N SER A 54 9.38 1.19 13.86
CA SER A 54 9.44 -0.25 13.62
C SER A 54 8.74 -0.62 12.31
N HIS A 55 9.07 -1.79 11.75
CA HIS A 55 8.41 -2.28 10.53
C HIS A 55 6.89 -2.43 10.70
N LEU A 56 6.41 -2.76 11.91
CA LEU A 56 4.98 -2.86 12.22
C LEU A 56 4.29 -1.49 12.19
N GLU A 57 4.90 -0.46 12.79
CA GLU A 57 4.38 0.90 12.78
C GLU A 57 4.41 1.48 11.36
N ALA A 58 5.51 1.29 10.63
CA ALA A 58 5.64 1.70 9.24
C ALA A 58 4.58 1.02 8.35
N GLU A 59 4.29 -0.26 8.58
CA GLU A 59 3.22 -0.96 7.87
C GLU A 59 1.84 -0.39 8.20
N SER A 60 1.57 -0.03 9.46
CA SER A 60 0.30 0.59 9.86
C SER A 60 0.11 1.94 9.15
N ILE A 61 1.12 2.80 9.16
CA ILE A 61 1.11 4.10 8.47
C ILE A 61 0.90 3.90 6.96
N ALA A 62 1.63 2.97 6.35
CA ALA A 62 1.48 2.66 4.94
C ALA A 62 0.09 2.09 4.61
N SER A 63 -0.53 1.33 5.52
CA SER A 63 -1.88 0.78 5.35
C SER A 63 -2.95 1.87 5.42
N GLU A 64 -2.81 2.88 6.29
CA GLU A 64 -3.67 4.07 6.29
C GLU A 64 -3.59 4.78 4.94
N VAL A 65 -2.37 4.98 4.44
CA VAL A 65 -2.14 5.54 3.11
C VAL A 65 -2.70 4.63 2.04
N LEU A 66 -2.64 3.31 2.14
CA LEU A 66 -3.12 2.37 1.12
C LEU A 66 -4.66 2.36 1.00
N TYR A 67 -5.37 2.49 2.11
CA TYR A 67 -6.84 2.38 2.17
C TYR A 67 -7.58 3.72 2.31
N GLN A 68 -6.85 4.83 2.45
CA GLN A 68 -7.43 6.18 2.46
C GLN A 68 -8.54 6.38 1.40
N GLY A 69 -9.73 6.76 1.87
CA GLY A 69 -10.89 7.01 1.01
C GLY A 69 -11.60 5.76 0.48
N LEU A 70 -11.18 4.55 0.87
CA LEU A 70 -11.83 3.29 0.48
C LEU A 70 -12.75 2.69 1.56
N HIS A 71 -12.69 3.21 2.79
CA HIS A 71 -13.47 2.73 3.95
C HIS A 71 -14.98 3.08 3.88
N PHE A 72 -15.38 3.97 2.97
CA PHE A 72 -16.77 4.35 2.75
C PHE A 72 -17.17 3.98 1.31
N SER A 73 -17.58 2.72 1.12
CA SER A 73 -18.50 2.29 0.06
C SER A 73 -19.63 1.50 0.67
#